data_AF-A0A2M6WNC9-F1
#
_entry.id   AF-A0A2M6WNC9-F1
#
_cell.length_a   1.000
_cell.length_b   1.000
_cell.length_c   1.000
_cell.angle_alpha   90.00
_cell.angle_beta   90.00
_cell.angle_gamma   90.00
#
_symmetry.space_group_name_H-M   'P 1'
#
loop_
_entity.id
_entity.type
_entity.pdbx_description
1 polymer ?
#
loop_
_entity_poly.entity_id
_entity_poly.type
_entity_poly.pdbx_seq_one_letter_code
_entity_poly.pdbx_strand_id
1 'polypeptide(L)'
;MKKKWIIIIAGVIIVGIGLLLWRNSRQPQAEYTTVELKRGKLVQTVSEVGTVKAQKELELNFPQIGKLSKKAVKVGDLVKKDQLLAELDQSSLLIKQQEVLSSLNVARANLSKLLAGSTASEIAVYEAQANSARISYLAAQEDYSKTQDSVAENTAQAQKKLSDLQSPSPLVNTYQQSINNNRSSLLTTIEARFTAAGVALDYADRILSDNDIKNFLSIKNTSYLYNANNYYAQSLVLEPLAAADLALARSNSSDANLNKGVVSSLTYLNATFQTMSNLFSVLEDSIITSVLTQTALDTFKTNVNNHIGIINAGISAVQTADHALKISVVGLSDAINTAQNALNSAQISGRQQLASAQSRVDTSREAGDVAQKQLARIKTSARIEDVALSKAQVSQAEANLDLIKKQVADNIILAPMDGQITKINYEIGEQVNSAKAVVVMLTENNFEVEVDISESDIFKVKVNNSVAVTFDAFGENRKFQGVVYFIEPASTAIQDVIYYKVKIRLTDDPTTLADIKSGMTANVVITTNSKDNVLAAPSRAILEKTGDGKFVRVLRAKNQLEEIPVTVGLSGNEGMIEVISDQLKEGDAVVTFVKKGQ
;
A
#
# COMPACT_ATOMS: atom_id res chain seq x y z
N MET A 1 40.93 141.71 100.80
CA MET A 1 41.52 140.38 100.55
C MET A 1 40.80 139.70 99.38
N LYS A 2 41.05 140.22 98.18
CA LYS A 2 40.65 139.66 96.88
C LYS A 2 41.74 138.64 96.46
N LYS A 3 41.40 137.73 95.54
CA LYS A 3 42.30 136.93 94.64
C LYS A 3 42.84 135.54 95.04
N LYS A 4 42.67 135.00 96.26
CA LYS A 4 43.20 133.64 96.59
C LYS A 4 42.23 132.45 96.40
N TRP A 5 40.91 132.65 96.40
CA TRP A 5 39.94 131.52 96.33
C TRP A 5 39.64 131.00 94.92
N ILE A 6 39.83 131.82 93.87
CA ILE A 6 39.50 131.43 92.48
C ILE A 6 40.50 130.41 91.91
N ILE A 7 41.75 130.41 92.37
CA ILE A 7 42.80 129.50 91.88
C ILE A 7 42.59 128.06 92.41
N ILE A 8 42.00 127.91 93.60
CA ILE A 8 41.74 126.58 94.20
C ILE A 8 40.58 125.88 93.49
N ILE A 9 39.54 126.60 93.07
CA ILE A 9 38.39 126.02 92.37
C ILE A 9 38.75 125.58 90.94
N ALA A 10 39.63 126.32 90.25
CA ALA A 10 40.12 125.93 88.93
C ALA A 10 41.00 124.66 88.95
N GLY A 11 41.77 124.45 90.04
CA GLY A 11 42.60 123.25 90.20
C GLY A 11 41.79 121.96 90.38
N VAL A 12 40.64 122.02 91.06
CA VAL A 12 39.79 120.83 91.30
C VAL A 12 39.05 120.38 90.03
N ILE A 13 38.68 121.32 89.15
CA ILE A 13 37.97 121.00 87.90
C ILE A 13 38.92 120.33 86.88
N ILE A 14 40.20 120.73 86.83
CA ILE A 14 41.19 120.11 85.91
C ILE A 14 41.52 118.67 86.35
N VAL A 15 41.61 118.39 87.65
CA VAL A 15 41.80 117.02 88.17
C VAL A 15 40.56 116.16 87.97
N GLY A 16 39.35 116.74 88.11
CA GLY A 16 38.09 116.05 87.85
C GLY A 16 37.90 115.63 86.39
N ILE A 17 38.30 116.47 85.43
CA ILE A 17 38.21 116.16 83.99
C ILE A 17 39.32 115.16 83.59
N GLY A 18 40.51 115.24 84.21
CA GLY A 18 41.60 114.28 83.99
C GLY A 18 41.27 112.85 84.44
N LEU A 19 40.49 112.69 85.53
CA LEU A 19 40.07 111.38 86.03
C LEU A 19 38.92 110.75 85.21
N LEU A 20 38.06 111.56 84.58
CA LEU A 20 36.96 111.08 83.76
C LEU A 20 37.42 110.52 82.39
N LEU A 21 38.53 111.01 81.84
CA LEU A 21 39.05 110.55 80.55
C LEU A 21 39.88 109.24 80.63
N TRP A 22 40.33 108.80 81.82
CA TRP A 22 41.08 107.54 81.95
C TRP A 22 40.17 106.30 82.12
N ARG A 23 38.87 106.47 82.43
CA ARG A 23 37.97 105.33 82.67
C ARG A 23 37.38 104.69 81.40
N ASN A 24 37.62 105.22 80.20
CA ASN A 24 36.90 104.80 78.98
C ASN A 24 37.74 104.04 77.93
N SER A 25 38.66 103.14 78.31
CA SER A 25 39.41 102.32 77.32
C SER A 25 39.78 100.91 77.79
N ARG A 26 38.78 100.05 78.00
CA ARG A 26 38.94 98.58 77.93
C ARG A 26 37.73 97.96 77.22
N GLN A 27 37.92 97.44 76.01
CA GLN A 27 36.93 96.61 75.29
C GLN A 27 36.96 95.15 75.80
N PRO A 28 35.83 94.42 75.84
CA PRO A 28 35.78 92.99 76.18
C PRO A 28 36.22 92.08 75.02
N GLN A 29 36.92 90.96 75.32
CA GLN A 29 37.36 89.93 74.36
C GLN A 29 36.23 88.92 74.05
N ALA A 30 36.15 88.42 72.80
CA ALA A 30 35.18 87.40 72.35
C ALA A 30 35.56 85.95 72.76
N GLU A 31 34.57 85.10 73.03
CA GLU A 31 34.73 83.65 73.32
C GLU A 31 34.56 82.79 72.06
N TYR A 32 35.45 81.80 71.88
CA TYR A 32 35.48 80.90 70.72
C TYR A 32 35.29 79.43 71.15
N THR A 33 34.42 78.69 70.47
CA THR A 33 34.36 77.22 70.59
C THR A 33 35.18 76.60 69.48
N THR A 34 36.20 75.84 69.86
CA THR A 34 37.13 75.21 68.92
C THR A 34 37.00 73.69 68.93
N VAL A 35 37.28 73.06 67.80
CA VAL A 35 37.47 71.62 67.66
C VAL A 35 38.91 71.41 67.22
N GLU A 36 39.60 70.52 67.89
CA GLU A 36 40.97 70.14 67.56
C GLU A 36 40.98 69.31 66.27
N LEU A 37 41.77 69.73 65.28
CA LEU A 37 41.98 68.93 64.08
C LEU A 37 42.82 67.70 64.41
N LYS A 38 42.25 66.52 64.17
CA LYS A 38 42.95 65.23 64.27
C LYS A 38 43.07 64.59 62.90
N ARG A 39 44.20 63.94 62.65
CA ARG A 39 44.33 63.10 61.46
C ARG A 39 43.59 61.80 61.73
N GLY A 40 42.72 61.44 60.79
CA GLY A 40 41.90 60.24 60.91
C GLY A 40 41.58 59.64 59.55
N LYS A 41 40.91 58.49 59.60
CA LYS A 41 40.30 57.88 58.44
C LYS A 41 38.92 58.51 58.23
N LEU A 42 38.72 59.12 57.06
CA LEU A 42 37.44 59.67 56.67
C LEU A 42 36.78 58.73 55.65
N VAL A 43 35.66 58.14 56.03
CA VAL A 43 34.85 57.25 55.17
C VAL A 43 33.56 57.96 54.76
N GLN A 44 33.14 57.72 53.53
CA GLN A 44 31.82 58.07 53.01
C GLN A 44 31.05 56.77 52.80
N THR A 45 29.88 56.67 53.41
CA THR A 45 29.01 55.50 53.29
C THR A 45 27.62 55.85 52.81
N VAL A 46 26.98 54.92 52.11
CA VAL A 46 25.55 54.93 51.79
C VAL A 46 24.92 53.74 52.52
N SER A 47 23.90 54.00 53.32
CA SER A 47 23.21 52.99 54.12
C SER A 47 21.78 52.83 53.63
N GLU A 48 21.44 51.63 53.17
CA GLU A 48 20.12 51.30 52.61
C GLU A 48 19.68 49.91 53.07
N VAL A 49 18.39 49.60 52.91
CA VAL A 49 17.82 48.29 53.24
C VAL A 49 17.55 47.53 51.95
N GLY A 50 17.97 46.27 51.91
CA GLY A 50 17.79 45.36 50.78
C GLY A 50 17.18 44.02 51.17
N THR A 51 17.06 43.14 50.17
CA THR A 51 16.55 41.78 50.33
C THR A 51 17.48 40.75 49.72
N VAL A 52 17.58 39.58 50.35
CA VAL A 52 18.34 38.45 49.82
C VAL A 52 17.58 37.78 48.68
N LYS A 53 18.25 37.55 47.55
CA LYS A 53 17.76 36.77 46.41
C LYS A 53 18.72 35.64 46.10
N ALA A 54 18.20 34.52 45.61
CA ALA A 54 19.04 33.46 45.10
C ALA A 54 19.51 33.81 43.69
N GLN A 55 20.78 33.58 43.39
CA GLN A 55 21.37 34.00 42.12
C GLN A 55 20.85 33.19 40.92
N LYS A 56 20.43 31.93 41.15
CA LYS A 56 20.05 31.01 40.08
C LYS A 56 18.97 30.01 40.52
N GLU A 57 17.72 30.37 40.28
CA GLU A 57 16.58 29.45 40.40
C GLU A 57 16.22 28.87 39.04
N LEU A 58 15.97 27.56 38.99
CA LEU A 58 15.41 26.89 37.83
C LEU A 58 13.93 26.63 38.07
N GLU A 59 13.10 27.22 37.21
CA GLU A 59 11.67 26.96 37.16
C GLU A 59 11.40 25.79 36.21
N LEU A 60 10.93 24.68 36.76
CA LEU A 60 10.60 23.48 36.00
C LEU A 60 9.09 23.39 35.80
N ASN A 61 8.69 23.23 34.53
CA ASN A 61 7.30 23.22 34.09
C ASN A 61 7.03 22.03 33.19
N PHE A 62 5.78 21.56 33.20
CA PHE A 62 5.30 20.68 32.14
C PHE A 62 5.04 21.53 30.88
N PRO A 63 5.44 21.06 29.70
CA PRO A 63 5.10 21.71 28.44
C PRO A 63 3.61 21.60 28.09
N GLN A 64 2.84 20.76 28.81
CA GLN A 64 1.41 20.57 28.61
C GLN A 64 0.61 20.78 29.90
N ILE A 65 -0.68 21.11 29.74
CA ILE A 65 -1.65 21.29 30.82
C ILE A 65 -2.19 19.93 31.22
N GLY A 66 -2.24 19.62 32.51
CA GLY A 66 -2.76 18.35 33.00
C GLY A 66 -2.94 18.30 34.51
N LYS A 67 -3.55 17.22 35.01
CA LYS A 67 -3.75 17.01 36.45
C LYS A 67 -2.48 16.44 37.06
N LEU A 68 -2.00 17.03 38.16
CA LEU A 68 -0.84 16.49 38.89
C LEU A 68 -1.22 15.15 39.54
N SER A 69 -0.60 14.06 39.12
CA SER A 69 -0.87 12.71 39.63
C SER A 69 0.07 12.34 40.77
N LYS A 70 1.36 12.70 40.64
CA LYS A 70 2.39 12.36 41.63
C LYS A 70 3.30 13.55 41.90
N LYS A 71 3.56 13.78 43.19
CA LYS A 71 4.57 14.69 43.72
C LYS A 71 5.60 13.85 44.45
N ALA A 72 6.79 13.68 43.87
CA ALA A 72 7.81 12.75 44.36
C ALA A 72 8.83 13.40 45.32
N VAL A 73 8.79 14.72 45.47
CA VAL A 73 9.70 15.52 46.30
C VAL A 73 8.93 16.52 47.16
N LYS A 74 9.56 17.02 48.21
CA LYS A 74 9.06 18.05 49.11
C LYS A 74 9.97 19.27 49.11
N VAL A 75 9.44 20.41 49.55
CA VAL A 75 10.23 21.63 49.75
C VAL A 75 11.33 21.35 50.78
N GLY A 76 12.58 21.65 50.42
CA GLY A 76 13.78 21.38 51.22
C GLY A 76 14.55 20.13 50.80
N ASP A 77 13.98 19.23 49.99
CA ASP A 77 14.66 18.01 49.56
C ASP A 77 15.85 18.31 48.64
N LEU A 78 16.96 17.59 48.85
CA LEU A 78 18.08 17.53 47.91
C LEU A 78 17.76 16.51 46.83
N VAL A 79 17.86 16.93 45.58
CA VAL A 79 17.57 16.11 44.41
C VAL A 79 18.80 15.97 43.54
N LYS A 80 18.95 14.81 42.90
CA LYS A 80 20.01 14.52 41.94
C LYS A 80 19.51 14.65 40.51
N LYS A 81 20.43 14.84 39.57
CA LYS A 81 20.12 14.77 38.14
C LYS A 81 19.32 13.51 37.78
N ASP A 82 18.32 13.69 36.92
CA ASP A 82 17.37 12.69 36.43
C ASP A 82 16.43 12.12 37.51
N GLN A 83 16.42 12.68 38.72
CA GLN A 83 15.47 12.30 39.76
C GLN A 83 14.06 12.81 39.43
N LEU A 84 13.07 11.94 39.59
CA LEU A 84 11.65 12.27 39.43
C LEU A 84 11.23 13.32 40.46
N LEU A 85 10.66 14.44 39.98
CA LEU A 85 10.14 15.51 40.83
C LEU A 85 8.61 15.49 40.86
N ALA A 86 8.00 15.47 39.67
CA ALA A 86 6.55 15.54 39.50
C ALA A 86 6.10 14.81 38.24
N GLU A 87 4.87 14.30 38.25
CA GLU A 87 4.28 13.55 37.13
C GLU A 87 2.79 13.92 36.98
N LEU A 88 2.37 14.21 35.76
CA LEU A 88 0.96 14.40 35.40
C LEU A 88 0.25 13.06 35.20
N ASP A 89 -1.08 13.05 35.30
CA ASP A 89 -1.87 11.87 34.95
C ASP A 89 -1.68 11.52 33.48
N GLN A 90 -1.07 10.35 33.24
CA GLN A 90 -0.73 9.82 31.93
C GLN A 90 -1.58 8.60 31.56
N SER A 91 -2.62 8.26 32.33
CA SER A 91 -3.42 7.04 32.12
C SER A 91 -3.99 6.94 30.70
N SER A 92 -4.52 8.04 30.16
CA SER A 92 -5.03 8.12 28.79
C SER A 92 -3.93 8.02 27.73
N LEU A 93 -2.76 8.63 27.98
CA LEU A 93 -1.62 8.59 27.07
C LEU A 93 -0.98 7.20 27.00
N LEU A 94 -0.93 6.47 28.12
CA LEU A 94 -0.43 5.08 28.15
C LEU A 94 -1.37 4.14 27.39
N ILE A 95 -2.70 4.31 27.52
CA ILE A 95 -3.67 3.59 26.69
C ILE A 95 -3.46 3.93 25.22
N LYS A 96 -3.27 5.22 24.89
CA LYS A 96 -3.02 5.66 23.51
C LYS A 96 -1.71 5.13 22.96
N GLN A 97 -0.67 5.06 23.77
CA GLN A 97 0.63 4.49 23.42
C GLN A 97 0.47 3.02 23.04
N GLN A 98 -0.29 2.25 23.83
CA GLN A 98 -0.56 0.86 23.54
C GLN A 98 -1.39 0.66 22.26
N GLU A 99 -2.37 1.54 22.00
CA GLU A 99 -3.15 1.56 20.76
C GLU A 99 -2.26 1.80 19.52
N VAL A 100 -1.39 2.81 19.57
CA VAL A 100 -0.49 3.16 18.47
C VAL A 100 0.60 2.08 18.28
N LEU A 101 1.11 1.50 19.36
CA LEU A 101 2.02 0.35 19.29
C LEU A 101 1.35 -0.85 18.59
N SER A 102 0.10 -1.13 18.92
CA SER A 102 -0.67 -2.20 18.27
C SER A 102 -0.86 -1.90 16.77
N SER A 103 -1.13 -0.63 16.42
CA SER A 103 -1.23 -0.17 15.03
C SER A 103 0.08 -0.35 14.27
N LEU A 104 1.23 -0.06 14.89
CA LEU A 104 2.55 -0.32 14.33
C LEU A 104 2.79 -1.82 14.09
N ASN A 105 2.40 -2.67 15.04
CA ASN A 105 2.52 -4.11 14.88
C ASN A 105 1.68 -4.64 13.71
N VAL A 106 0.47 -4.11 13.51
CA VAL A 106 -0.37 -4.42 12.34
C VAL A 106 0.32 -3.97 11.04
N ALA A 107 0.86 -2.76 10.98
CA ALA A 107 1.58 -2.28 9.81
C ALA A 107 2.80 -3.15 9.47
N ARG A 108 3.58 -3.55 10.48
CA ARG A 108 4.73 -4.46 10.33
C ARG A 108 4.32 -5.86 9.88
N ALA A 109 3.21 -6.39 10.42
CA ALA A 109 2.66 -7.69 10.01
C ALA A 109 2.17 -7.66 8.55
N ASN A 110 1.59 -6.54 8.09
CA ASN A 110 1.21 -6.37 6.70
C ASN A 110 2.43 -6.33 5.77
N LEU A 111 3.49 -5.62 6.16
CA LEU A 111 4.74 -5.60 5.41
C LEU A 111 5.40 -6.99 5.36
N SER A 112 5.46 -7.71 6.47
CA SER A 112 6.05 -9.05 6.51
C SER A 112 5.25 -10.05 5.67
N LYS A 113 3.91 -9.99 5.72
CA LYS A 113 3.02 -10.78 4.86
C LYS A 113 3.29 -10.49 3.38
N LEU A 114 3.47 -9.21 3.03
CA LEU A 114 3.75 -8.80 1.66
C LEU A 114 5.13 -9.29 1.17
N LEU A 115 6.15 -9.23 2.03
CA LEU A 115 7.52 -9.70 1.72
C LEU A 115 7.63 -11.23 1.66
N ALA A 116 6.91 -11.94 2.53
CA ALA A 116 6.88 -13.41 2.53
C ALA A 116 6.27 -13.98 1.23
N GLY A 117 5.45 -13.18 0.54
CA GLY A 117 4.81 -13.56 -0.71
C GLY A 117 3.84 -14.72 -0.53
N SER A 118 3.65 -15.49 -1.60
CA SER A 118 2.79 -16.68 -1.56
C SER A 118 3.45 -17.83 -0.79
N THR A 119 2.62 -18.58 -0.07
CA THR A 119 3.09 -19.70 0.75
C THR A 119 3.58 -20.87 -0.12
N ALA A 120 4.46 -21.71 0.43
CA ALA A 120 4.92 -22.92 -0.27
C ALA A 120 3.74 -23.84 -0.67
N SER A 121 2.71 -23.93 0.18
CA SER A 121 1.49 -24.69 -0.11
C SER A 121 0.70 -24.11 -1.28
N GLU A 122 0.55 -22.79 -1.37
CA GLU A 122 -0.10 -22.15 -2.52
C GLU A 122 0.70 -22.38 -3.80
N ILE A 123 2.03 -22.19 -3.76
CA ILE A 123 2.91 -22.44 -4.92
C ILE A 123 2.76 -23.90 -5.39
N ALA A 124 2.76 -24.87 -4.46
CA ALA A 124 2.62 -26.28 -4.78
C ALA A 124 1.28 -26.61 -5.47
N VAL A 125 0.17 -25.95 -5.09
CA VAL A 125 -1.13 -26.11 -5.76
C VAL A 125 -1.06 -25.65 -7.21
N TYR A 126 -0.47 -24.47 -7.48
CA TYR A 126 -0.34 -23.96 -8.84
C TYR A 126 0.69 -24.75 -9.67
N GLU A 127 1.75 -25.28 -9.04
CA GLU A 127 2.69 -26.21 -9.70
C GLU A 127 2.01 -27.51 -10.11
N ALA A 128 1.19 -28.08 -9.23
CA ALA A 128 0.40 -29.27 -9.53
C ALA A 128 -0.60 -29.01 -10.67
N GLN A 129 -1.26 -27.85 -10.69
CA GLN A 129 -2.14 -27.44 -11.78
C GLN A 129 -1.40 -27.29 -13.11
N ALA A 130 -0.25 -26.60 -13.11
CA ALA A 130 0.58 -26.44 -14.31
C ALA A 130 1.12 -27.79 -14.82
N ASN A 131 1.52 -28.69 -13.92
CA ASN A 131 1.96 -30.03 -14.29
C ASN A 131 0.81 -30.89 -14.84
N SER A 132 -0.38 -30.81 -14.24
CA SER A 132 -1.58 -31.48 -14.73
C SER A 132 -1.92 -31.02 -16.15
N ALA A 133 -1.95 -29.70 -16.39
CA ALA A 133 -2.20 -29.14 -17.72
C ALA A 133 -1.15 -29.58 -18.76
N ARG A 134 0.13 -29.65 -18.36
CA ARG A 134 1.21 -30.18 -19.20
C ARG A 134 0.99 -31.65 -19.56
N ILE A 135 0.57 -32.49 -18.61
CA ILE A 135 0.25 -33.90 -18.85
C ILE A 135 -0.93 -34.03 -19.81
N SER A 136 -1.99 -33.23 -19.63
CA SER A 136 -3.13 -33.20 -20.56
C SER A 136 -2.73 -32.80 -21.98
N TYR A 137 -1.83 -31.82 -22.13
CA TYR A 137 -1.29 -31.43 -23.44
C TYR A 137 -0.51 -32.57 -24.11
N LEU A 138 0.38 -33.25 -23.38
CA LEU A 138 1.14 -34.39 -23.91
C LEU A 138 0.22 -35.54 -24.31
N ALA A 139 -0.78 -35.84 -23.50
CA ALA A 139 -1.79 -36.86 -23.81
C ALA A 139 -2.59 -36.49 -25.08
N ALA A 140 -2.95 -35.20 -25.25
CA ALA A 140 -3.63 -34.73 -26.45
C ALA A 140 -2.74 -34.84 -27.72
N GLN A 141 -1.43 -34.59 -27.60
CA GLN A 141 -0.49 -34.79 -28.71
C GLN A 141 -0.37 -36.27 -29.10
N GLU A 142 -0.29 -37.16 -28.13
CA GLU A 142 -0.26 -38.60 -28.38
C GLU A 142 -1.56 -39.08 -29.03
N ASP A 143 -2.71 -38.61 -28.56
CA ASP A 143 -4.04 -38.89 -29.14
C ASP A 143 -4.14 -38.38 -30.59
N TYR A 144 -3.60 -37.19 -30.88
CA TYR A 144 -3.53 -36.67 -32.25
C TYR A 144 -2.69 -37.58 -33.17
N SER A 145 -1.51 -38.01 -32.71
CA SER A 145 -0.65 -38.93 -33.47
C SER A 145 -1.36 -40.26 -33.76
N LYS A 146 -1.97 -40.88 -32.75
CA LYS A 146 -2.73 -42.13 -32.91
C LYS A 146 -3.92 -41.96 -33.86
N THR A 147 -4.60 -40.82 -33.78
CA THR A 147 -5.70 -40.48 -34.69
C THR A 147 -5.19 -40.36 -36.13
N GLN A 148 -4.03 -39.73 -36.34
CA GLN A 148 -3.42 -39.61 -37.66
C GLN A 148 -3.09 -40.97 -38.28
N ASP A 149 -2.52 -41.88 -37.49
CA ASP A 149 -2.19 -43.23 -37.95
C ASP A 149 -3.46 -44.03 -38.31
N SER A 150 -4.49 -43.98 -37.46
CA SER A 150 -5.78 -44.63 -37.70
C SER A 150 -6.48 -44.10 -38.96
N VAL A 151 -6.46 -42.78 -39.17
CA VAL A 151 -7.04 -42.15 -40.37
C VAL A 151 -6.27 -42.56 -41.63
N ALA A 152 -4.93 -42.58 -41.57
CA ALA A 152 -4.10 -43.01 -42.68
C ALA A 152 -4.36 -44.49 -43.04
N GLU A 153 -4.46 -45.37 -42.03
CA GLU A 153 -4.76 -46.79 -42.23
C GLU A 153 -6.14 -47.00 -42.86
N ASN A 154 -7.19 -46.41 -42.29
CA ASN A 154 -8.56 -46.53 -42.81
C ASN A 154 -8.67 -46.02 -44.25
N THR A 155 -8.01 -44.90 -44.55
CA THR A 155 -8.00 -44.33 -45.91
C THR A 155 -7.23 -45.24 -46.87
N ALA A 156 -6.08 -45.79 -46.46
CA ALA A 156 -5.30 -46.71 -47.26
C ALA A 156 -6.05 -48.03 -47.56
N GLN A 157 -6.77 -48.58 -46.58
CA GLN A 157 -7.58 -49.78 -46.76
C GLN A 157 -8.72 -49.53 -47.76
N ALA A 158 -9.43 -48.40 -47.64
CA ALA A 158 -10.49 -48.03 -48.58
C ALA A 158 -9.94 -47.79 -50.00
N GLN A 159 -8.79 -47.11 -50.12
CA GLN A 159 -8.11 -46.86 -51.38
C GLN A 159 -7.64 -48.16 -52.05
N LYS A 160 -7.08 -49.09 -51.27
CA LYS A 160 -6.67 -50.40 -51.76
C LYS A 160 -7.86 -51.17 -52.32
N LYS A 161 -8.99 -51.22 -51.59
CA LYS A 161 -10.20 -51.90 -52.06
C LYS A 161 -10.71 -51.32 -53.38
N LEU A 162 -10.69 -49.99 -53.54
CA LEU A 162 -11.05 -49.34 -54.80
C LEU A 162 -10.07 -49.70 -55.92
N SER A 163 -8.76 -49.65 -55.65
CA SER A 163 -7.71 -50.00 -56.61
C SER A 163 -7.82 -51.46 -57.08
N ASP A 164 -8.10 -52.39 -56.16
CA ASP A 164 -8.29 -53.81 -56.45
C ASP A 164 -9.51 -54.05 -57.35
N LEU A 165 -10.52 -53.18 -57.34
CA LEU A 165 -11.70 -53.28 -58.21
C LEU A 165 -11.52 -52.58 -59.57
N GLN A 166 -10.63 -51.59 -59.66
CA GLN A 166 -10.35 -50.84 -60.90
C GLN A 166 -9.24 -51.48 -61.75
N SER A 167 -8.41 -52.32 -61.16
CA SER A 167 -7.29 -53.00 -61.82
C SER A 167 -7.56 -54.50 -62.00
N PRO A 168 -6.91 -55.18 -62.98
CA PRO A 168 -6.98 -56.64 -63.08
C PRO A 168 -6.57 -57.30 -61.76
N SER A 169 -7.52 -57.95 -61.09
CA SER A 169 -7.33 -58.55 -59.77
C SER A 169 -8.14 -59.85 -59.63
N PRO A 170 -7.83 -60.70 -58.63
CA PRO A 170 -8.65 -61.89 -58.33
C PRO A 170 -10.13 -61.56 -58.10
N LEU A 171 -10.42 -60.39 -57.52
CA LEU A 171 -11.78 -59.89 -57.31
C LEU A 171 -12.47 -59.61 -58.64
N VAL A 172 -11.83 -58.86 -59.54
CA VAL A 172 -12.37 -58.60 -60.90
C VAL A 172 -12.59 -59.89 -61.68
N ASN A 173 -11.66 -60.85 -61.57
CA ASN A 173 -11.79 -62.16 -62.19
C ASN A 173 -13.02 -62.94 -61.69
N THR A 174 -13.38 -62.79 -60.41
CA THR A 174 -14.59 -63.43 -59.84
C THR A 174 -15.87 -62.84 -60.45
N TYR A 175 -15.94 -61.52 -60.64
CA TYR A 175 -17.05 -60.88 -61.35
C TYR A 175 -17.13 -61.35 -62.81
N GLN A 176 -16.00 -61.40 -63.51
CA GLN A 176 -15.96 -61.89 -64.89
C GLN A 176 -16.41 -63.36 -64.99
N GLN A 177 -16.01 -64.20 -64.05
CA GLN A 177 -16.40 -65.60 -64.01
C GLN A 177 -17.91 -65.75 -63.72
N SER A 178 -18.47 -64.93 -62.84
CA SER A 178 -19.92 -64.87 -62.60
C SER A 178 -20.70 -64.52 -63.86
N ILE A 179 -20.25 -63.51 -64.62
CA ILE A 179 -20.83 -63.12 -65.91
C ILE A 179 -20.80 -64.31 -66.89
N ASN A 180 -19.64 -64.95 -67.03
CA ASN A 180 -19.47 -66.09 -67.93
C ASN A 180 -20.37 -67.28 -67.55
N ASN A 181 -20.46 -67.60 -66.25
CA ASN A 181 -21.31 -68.67 -65.74
C ASN A 181 -22.79 -68.39 -66.00
N ASN A 182 -23.27 -67.17 -65.70
CA ASN A 182 -24.66 -66.79 -65.94
C ASN A 182 -25.00 -66.73 -67.44
N ARG A 183 -24.05 -66.29 -68.28
CA ARG A 183 -24.18 -66.34 -69.75
C ARG A 183 -24.32 -67.78 -70.23
N SER A 184 -23.45 -68.67 -69.77
CA SER A 184 -23.53 -70.09 -70.12
C SER A 184 -24.84 -70.73 -69.64
N SER A 185 -25.28 -70.40 -68.43
CA SER A 185 -26.54 -70.89 -67.87
C SER A 185 -27.75 -70.42 -68.69
N LEU A 186 -27.76 -69.15 -69.12
CA LEU A 186 -28.81 -68.59 -69.97
C LEU A 186 -28.87 -69.32 -71.32
N LEU A 187 -27.73 -69.48 -72.00
CA LEU A 187 -27.67 -70.17 -73.28
C LEU A 187 -28.17 -71.61 -73.14
N THR A 188 -27.64 -72.39 -72.20
CA THR A 188 -28.09 -73.77 -71.92
C THR A 188 -29.58 -73.84 -71.60
N THR A 189 -30.11 -72.87 -70.83
CA THR A 189 -31.54 -72.79 -70.51
C THR A 189 -32.37 -72.61 -71.77
N ILE A 190 -31.97 -71.69 -72.65
CA ILE A 190 -32.67 -71.45 -73.92
C ILE A 190 -32.72 -72.74 -74.76
N GLU A 191 -31.63 -73.48 -74.90
CA GLU A 191 -31.60 -74.67 -75.78
C GLU A 191 -32.48 -75.80 -75.27
N ALA A 192 -32.49 -76.00 -73.95
CA ALA A 192 -33.39 -76.95 -73.33
C ALA A 192 -34.87 -76.60 -73.61
N ARG A 193 -35.21 -75.30 -73.66
CA ARG A 193 -36.56 -74.84 -73.99
C ARG A 193 -36.87 -74.88 -75.47
N PHE A 194 -35.89 -74.70 -76.35
CA PHE A 194 -36.03 -74.95 -77.79
C PHE A 194 -36.41 -76.39 -78.07
N THR A 195 -35.71 -77.34 -77.44
CA THR A 195 -36.01 -78.76 -77.59
C THR A 195 -37.44 -79.06 -77.12
N ALA A 196 -37.86 -78.51 -75.98
CA ALA A 196 -39.23 -78.67 -75.48
C ALA A 196 -40.29 -78.06 -76.41
N ALA A 197 -40.00 -76.90 -77.02
CA ALA A 197 -40.87 -76.24 -77.98
C ALA A 197 -41.01 -77.03 -79.28
N GLY A 198 -39.91 -77.59 -79.80
CA GLY A 198 -39.94 -78.48 -80.97
C GLY A 198 -40.81 -79.72 -80.72
N VAL A 199 -40.68 -80.35 -79.54
CA VAL A 199 -41.54 -81.49 -79.16
C VAL A 199 -43.02 -81.07 -79.06
N ALA A 200 -43.31 -79.90 -78.52
CA ALA A 200 -44.68 -79.38 -78.46
C ALA A 200 -45.25 -79.15 -79.88
N LEU A 201 -44.47 -78.56 -80.79
CA LEU A 201 -44.89 -78.33 -82.17
C LEU A 201 -45.07 -79.62 -82.96
N ASP A 202 -44.20 -80.62 -82.79
CA ASP A 202 -44.39 -81.96 -83.37
C ASP A 202 -45.71 -82.58 -82.89
N TYR A 203 -46.04 -82.41 -81.60
CA TYR A 203 -47.30 -82.88 -81.06
C TYR A 203 -48.52 -82.13 -81.64
N ALA A 204 -48.41 -80.82 -81.85
CA ALA A 204 -49.45 -80.04 -82.52
C ALA A 204 -49.64 -80.48 -83.98
N ASP A 205 -48.56 -80.73 -84.72
CA ASP A 205 -48.64 -81.21 -86.10
C ASP A 205 -49.39 -82.53 -86.18
N ARG A 206 -49.06 -83.48 -85.30
CA ARG A 206 -49.77 -84.77 -85.23
C ARG A 206 -51.28 -84.64 -85.06
N ILE A 207 -51.76 -83.59 -84.39
CA ILE A 207 -53.20 -83.35 -84.23
C ILE A 207 -53.77 -82.60 -85.43
N LEU A 208 -53.11 -81.53 -85.87
CA LEU A 208 -53.61 -80.63 -86.93
C LEU A 208 -53.57 -81.28 -88.32
N SER A 209 -52.60 -82.15 -88.57
CA SER A 209 -52.35 -82.80 -89.86
C SER A 209 -52.98 -84.20 -89.98
N ASP A 210 -53.62 -84.71 -88.93
CA ASP A 210 -54.27 -86.02 -88.93
C ASP A 210 -55.54 -86.02 -89.80
N ASN A 211 -55.49 -86.78 -90.90
CA ASN A 211 -56.57 -86.85 -91.89
C ASN A 211 -57.86 -87.46 -91.33
N ASP A 212 -57.77 -88.28 -90.29
CA ASP A 212 -58.89 -89.00 -89.71
C ASP A 212 -59.69 -88.10 -88.74
N ILE A 213 -59.03 -87.12 -88.10
CA ILE A 213 -59.67 -86.24 -87.12
C ILE A 213 -59.83 -84.78 -87.56
N LYS A 214 -59.02 -84.27 -88.50
CA LYS A 214 -58.96 -82.82 -88.85
C LYS A 214 -60.29 -82.18 -89.21
N ASN A 215 -61.20 -82.92 -89.85
CA ASN A 215 -62.52 -82.41 -90.26
C ASN A 215 -63.50 -82.27 -89.08
N PHE A 216 -63.16 -82.83 -87.92
CA PHE A 216 -63.96 -82.81 -86.70
C PHE A 216 -63.43 -81.84 -85.64
N LEU A 217 -62.28 -81.22 -85.90
CA LEU A 217 -61.63 -80.28 -85.01
C LEU A 217 -62.31 -78.90 -85.03
N SER A 218 -62.59 -78.34 -83.85
CA SER A 218 -63.10 -76.97 -83.67
C SER A 218 -64.36 -76.59 -84.47
N ILE A 219 -65.27 -77.52 -84.77
CA ILE A 219 -66.49 -77.23 -85.55
C ILE A 219 -67.36 -76.18 -84.87
N LYS A 220 -67.39 -76.16 -83.53
CA LYS A 220 -68.21 -75.20 -82.77
C LYS A 220 -67.72 -73.76 -82.94
N ASN A 221 -66.42 -73.56 -83.18
CA ASN A 221 -65.82 -72.26 -83.43
C ASN A 221 -64.54 -72.41 -84.27
N THR A 222 -64.64 -72.09 -85.55
CA THR A 222 -63.52 -72.25 -86.50
C THR A 222 -62.37 -71.27 -86.27
N SER A 223 -62.58 -70.18 -85.50
CA SER A 223 -61.53 -69.19 -85.25
C SER A 223 -60.34 -69.74 -84.46
N TYR A 224 -60.56 -70.69 -83.53
CA TYR A 224 -59.46 -71.33 -82.79
C TYR A 224 -58.60 -72.20 -83.70
N LEU A 225 -59.20 -72.92 -84.64
CA LEU A 225 -58.45 -73.71 -85.62
C LEU A 225 -57.66 -72.82 -86.56
N TYR A 226 -58.24 -71.71 -87.02
CA TYR A 226 -57.52 -70.71 -87.81
C TYR A 226 -56.33 -70.13 -87.02
N ASN A 227 -56.53 -69.71 -85.78
CA ASN A 227 -55.48 -69.14 -84.93
C ASN A 227 -54.39 -70.16 -84.59
N ALA A 228 -54.75 -71.40 -84.26
CA ALA A 228 -53.80 -72.49 -84.00
C ALA A 228 -52.90 -72.73 -85.21
N ASN A 229 -53.48 -72.84 -86.42
CA ASN A 229 -52.71 -73.01 -87.66
C ASN A 229 -51.82 -71.79 -87.96
N ASN A 230 -52.29 -70.57 -87.73
CA ASN A 230 -51.49 -69.36 -87.95
C ASN A 230 -50.30 -69.27 -86.99
N TYR A 231 -50.51 -69.49 -85.69
CA TYR A 231 -49.42 -69.48 -84.71
C TYR A 231 -48.47 -70.66 -84.92
N TYR A 232 -48.98 -71.83 -85.34
CA TYR A 232 -48.16 -72.96 -85.73
C TYR A 232 -47.24 -72.61 -86.90
N ALA A 233 -47.81 -72.06 -87.99
CA ALA A 233 -47.03 -71.60 -89.14
C ALA A 233 -46.02 -70.50 -88.78
N GLN A 234 -46.40 -69.55 -87.92
CA GLN A 234 -45.47 -68.54 -87.39
C GLN A 234 -44.33 -69.18 -86.58
N SER A 235 -44.63 -70.18 -85.75
CA SER A 235 -43.62 -70.89 -84.95
C SER A 235 -42.62 -71.62 -85.84
N LEU A 236 -43.07 -72.25 -86.93
CA LEU A 236 -42.20 -72.90 -87.92
C LEU A 236 -41.29 -71.91 -88.66
N VAL A 237 -41.72 -70.66 -88.87
CA VAL A 237 -40.88 -69.60 -89.45
C VAL A 237 -39.88 -69.05 -88.42
N LEU A 238 -40.33 -68.90 -87.17
CA LEU A 238 -39.51 -68.33 -86.10
C LEU A 238 -38.44 -69.29 -85.60
N GLU A 239 -38.69 -70.60 -85.61
CA GLU A 239 -37.74 -71.63 -85.15
C GLU A 239 -36.35 -71.50 -85.81
N PRO A 240 -36.19 -71.54 -87.16
CA PRO A 240 -34.89 -71.45 -87.78
C PRO A 240 -34.21 -70.08 -87.58
N LEU A 241 -35.00 -69.00 -87.49
CA LEU A 241 -34.47 -67.65 -87.22
C LEU A 241 -33.89 -67.56 -85.81
N ALA A 242 -34.64 -68.05 -84.82
CA ALA A 242 -34.22 -68.02 -83.43
C ALA A 242 -33.07 -68.99 -83.16
N ALA A 243 -33.03 -70.14 -83.85
CA ALA A 243 -31.89 -71.06 -83.81
C ALA A 243 -30.62 -70.45 -84.41
N ALA A 244 -30.73 -69.70 -85.51
CA ALA A 244 -29.60 -69.00 -86.11
C ALA A 244 -29.05 -67.89 -85.19
N ASP A 245 -29.93 -67.08 -84.60
CA ASP A 245 -29.53 -66.03 -83.66
C ASP A 245 -28.88 -66.62 -82.38
N LEU A 246 -29.39 -67.76 -81.88
CA LEU A 246 -28.79 -68.47 -80.75
C LEU A 246 -27.41 -69.05 -81.07
N ALA A 247 -27.23 -69.62 -82.28
CA ALA A 247 -25.93 -70.10 -82.74
C ALA A 247 -24.90 -68.96 -82.86
N LEU A 248 -25.33 -67.78 -83.29
CA LEU A 248 -24.51 -66.57 -83.30
C LEU A 248 -24.17 -66.09 -81.88
N ALA A 249 -25.12 -66.14 -80.94
CA ALA A 249 -24.89 -65.79 -79.53
C ALA A 249 -23.87 -66.70 -78.83
N ARG A 250 -23.74 -67.96 -79.29
CA ARG A 250 -22.75 -68.94 -78.84
C ARG A 250 -21.38 -68.73 -79.45
N SER A 251 -21.31 -68.59 -80.77
CA SER A 251 -20.06 -68.49 -81.52
C SER A 251 -19.38 -67.13 -81.37
N ASN A 252 -20.16 -66.08 -81.11
CA ASN A 252 -19.67 -64.72 -80.95
C ASN A 252 -20.19 -64.14 -79.62
N SER A 253 -19.24 -63.85 -78.73
CA SER A 253 -19.51 -63.37 -77.37
C SER A 253 -20.06 -61.94 -77.27
N SER A 254 -20.40 -61.28 -78.38
CA SER A 254 -21.04 -59.96 -78.38
C SER A 254 -22.37 -59.96 -77.61
N ASP A 255 -22.58 -58.94 -76.79
CA ASP A 255 -23.83 -58.72 -76.06
C ASP A 255 -25.00 -58.43 -77.00
N ALA A 256 -24.75 -57.82 -78.16
CA ALA A 256 -25.77 -57.58 -79.17
C ALA A 256 -26.31 -58.90 -79.74
N ASN A 257 -25.43 -59.85 -80.01
CA ASN A 257 -25.82 -61.18 -80.50
C ASN A 257 -26.56 -61.96 -79.43
N LEU A 258 -26.09 -61.88 -78.17
CA LEU A 258 -26.78 -62.53 -77.06
C LEU A 258 -28.19 -61.99 -76.86
N ASN A 259 -28.35 -60.66 -76.79
CA ASN A 259 -29.65 -60.03 -76.61
C ASN A 259 -30.59 -60.35 -77.78
N LYS A 260 -30.08 -60.34 -79.01
CA LYS A 260 -30.86 -60.76 -80.18
C LYS A 260 -31.30 -62.22 -80.08
N GLY A 261 -30.39 -63.12 -79.71
CA GLY A 261 -30.69 -64.53 -79.46
C GLY A 261 -31.79 -64.72 -78.41
N VAL A 262 -31.66 -64.08 -77.25
CA VAL A 262 -32.68 -64.13 -76.17
C VAL A 262 -34.04 -63.65 -76.66
N VAL A 263 -34.09 -62.52 -77.38
CA VAL A 263 -35.34 -61.95 -77.90
C VAL A 263 -35.98 -62.90 -78.92
N SER A 264 -35.24 -63.34 -79.94
CA SER A 264 -35.75 -64.26 -80.96
C SER A 264 -36.22 -65.58 -80.33
N SER A 265 -35.47 -66.11 -79.35
CA SER A 265 -35.83 -67.29 -78.58
C SER A 265 -37.13 -67.12 -77.79
N LEU A 266 -37.31 -66.01 -77.08
CA LEU A 266 -38.55 -65.73 -76.36
C LEU A 266 -39.74 -65.53 -77.32
N THR A 267 -39.53 -64.87 -78.46
CA THR A 267 -40.57 -64.71 -79.48
C THR A 267 -41.03 -66.07 -80.01
N TYR A 268 -40.10 -66.97 -80.33
CA TYR A 268 -40.40 -68.35 -80.72
C TYR A 268 -41.17 -69.11 -79.63
N LEU A 269 -40.68 -69.11 -78.39
CA LEU A 269 -41.36 -69.80 -77.28
C LEU A 269 -42.78 -69.27 -77.04
N ASN A 270 -42.99 -67.96 -77.15
CA ASN A 270 -44.31 -67.35 -77.05
C ASN A 270 -45.23 -67.76 -78.20
N ALA A 271 -44.74 -67.82 -79.43
CA ALA A 271 -45.53 -68.31 -80.58
C ALA A 271 -45.92 -69.80 -80.39
N THR A 272 -45.00 -70.64 -79.89
CA THR A 272 -45.29 -72.03 -79.56
C THR A 272 -46.32 -72.14 -78.43
N PHE A 273 -46.21 -71.30 -77.39
CA PHE A 273 -47.22 -71.22 -76.33
C PHE A 273 -48.60 -70.87 -76.90
N GLN A 274 -48.70 -69.84 -77.74
CA GLN A 274 -49.94 -69.45 -78.41
C GLN A 274 -50.50 -70.58 -79.29
N THR A 275 -49.62 -71.32 -79.98
CA THR A 275 -50.02 -72.51 -80.75
C THR A 275 -50.68 -73.55 -79.86
N MET A 276 -50.03 -73.93 -78.75
CA MET A 276 -50.57 -74.93 -77.82
C MET A 276 -51.86 -74.45 -77.15
N SER A 277 -51.92 -73.19 -76.72
CA SER A 277 -53.12 -72.62 -76.10
C SER A 277 -54.31 -72.60 -77.05
N ASN A 278 -54.12 -72.18 -78.31
CA ASN A 278 -55.19 -72.23 -79.30
C ASN A 278 -55.54 -73.67 -79.69
N LEU A 279 -54.57 -74.58 -79.74
CA LEU A 279 -54.82 -76.01 -79.97
C LEU A 279 -55.64 -76.64 -78.84
N PHE A 280 -55.43 -76.24 -77.59
CA PHE A 280 -56.29 -76.67 -76.49
C PHE A 280 -57.73 -76.22 -76.69
N SER A 281 -57.95 -74.96 -77.10
CA SER A 281 -59.28 -74.45 -77.45
C SER A 281 -59.90 -75.18 -78.65
N VAL A 282 -59.09 -75.53 -79.67
CA VAL A 282 -59.53 -76.38 -80.79
C VAL A 282 -60.09 -77.70 -80.30
N LEU A 283 -59.40 -78.36 -79.37
CA LEU A 283 -59.84 -79.63 -78.82
C LEU A 283 -61.13 -79.49 -78.00
N GLU A 284 -61.29 -78.42 -77.21
CA GLU A 284 -62.54 -78.16 -76.47
C GLU A 284 -63.75 -77.93 -77.40
N ASP A 285 -63.52 -77.26 -78.53
CA ASP A 285 -64.56 -76.95 -79.52
C ASP A 285 -64.74 -78.02 -80.61
N SER A 286 -64.08 -79.17 -80.47
CA SER A 286 -64.23 -80.33 -81.35
C SER A 286 -65.52 -81.12 -81.05
N ILE A 287 -65.97 -81.92 -82.03
CA ILE A 287 -67.12 -82.83 -81.87
C ILE A 287 -66.66 -84.28 -81.69
N ILE A 288 -67.39 -85.05 -80.89
CA ILE A 288 -67.09 -86.46 -80.61
C ILE A 288 -67.57 -87.31 -81.79
N THR A 289 -66.73 -88.22 -82.28
CA THR A 289 -67.07 -89.18 -83.34
C THR A 289 -66.60 -90.58 -82.96
N SER A 290 -66.86 -91.58 -83.81
CA SER A 290 -66.30 -92.93 -83.64
C SER A 290 -64.77 -92.98 -83.77
N VAL A 291 -64.18 -92.00 -84.45
CA VAL A 291 -62.74 -91.87 -84.67
C VAL A 291 -62.11 -90.97 -83.60
N LEU A 292 -62.71 -89.81 -83.32
CA LEU A 292 -62.31 -88.90 -82.24
C LEU A 292 -63.19 -89.15 -81.01
N THR A 293 -62.86 -90.19 -80.25
CA THR A 293 -63.60 -90.56 -79.02
C THR A 293 -63.34 -89.56 -77.89
N GLN A 294 -64.24 -89.53 -76.89
CA GLN A 294 -64.06 -88.69 -75.69
C GLN A 294 -62.72 -88.98 -74.99
N THR A 295 -62.33 -90.25 -74.87
CA THR A 295 -61.05 -90.66 -74.26
C THR A 295 -59.84 -90.15 -75.05
N ALA A 296 -59.89 -90.20 -76.38
CA ALA A 296 -58.83 -89.65 -77.23
C ALA A 296 -58.73 -88.13 -77.07
N LEU A 297 -59.87 -87.42 -77.05
CA LEU A 297 -59.92 -85.98 -76.87
C LEU A 297 -59.36 -85.54 -75.51
N ASP A 298 -59.73 -86.24 -74.43
CA ASP A 298 -59.22 -85.96 -73.09
C ASP A 298 -57.70 -86.23 -72.97
N THR A 299 -57.21 -87.26 -73.67
CA THR A 299 -55.76 -87.55 -73.78
C THR A 299 -55.03 -86.41 -74.50
N PHE A 300 -55.55 -85.96 -75.65
CA PHE A 300 -54.98 -84.82 -76.38
C PHE A 300 -54.96 -83.56 -75.53
N LYS A 301 -56.07 -83.21 -74.87
CA LYS A 301 -56.17 -82.04 -74.00
C LYS A 301 -55.19 -82.09 -72.85
N THR A 302 -55.04 -83.25 -72.20
CA THR A 302 -54.08 -83.44 -71.11
C THR A 302 -52.65 -83.20 -71.59
N ASN A 303 -52.27 -83.78 -72.73
CA ASN A 303 -50.92 -83.62 -73.28
C ASN A 303 -50.66 -82.19 -73.76
N VAL A 304 -51.61 -81.55 -74.45
CA VAL A 304 -51.48 -80.14 -74.86
C VAL A 304 -51.35 -79.24 -73.64
N ASN A 305 -52.17 -79.44 -72.60
CA ASN A 305 -52.07 -78.66 -71.37
C ASN A 305 -50.73 -78.86 -70.64
N ASN A 306 -50.19 -80.09 -70.66
CA ASN A 306 -48.83 -80.37 -70.16
C ASN A 306 -47.78 -79.59 -70.96
N HIS A 307 -47.88 -79.55 -72.29
CA HIS A 307 -46.99 -78.74 -73.14
C HIS A 307 -47.12 -77.24 -72.84
N ILE A 308 -48.34 -76.70 -72.67
CA ILE A 308 -48.58 -75.31 -72.24
C ILE A 308 -47.80 -75.02 -70.95
N GLY A 309 -47.92 -75.89 -69.94
CA GLY A 309 -47.20 -75.75 -68.67
C GLY A 309 -45.67 -75.75 -68.83
N ILE A 310 -45.14 -76.69 -69.63
CA ILE A 310 -43.69 -76.80 -69.90
C ILE A 310 -43.16 -75.55 -70.61
N ILE A 311 -43.87 -75.04 -71.63
CA ILE A 311 -43.43 -73.87 -72.39
C ILE A 311 -43.53 -72.59 -71.54
N ASN A 312 -44.63 -72.40 -70.80
CA ASN A 312 -44.78 -71.24 -69.92
C ASN A 312 -43.70 -71.19 -68.81
N ALA A 313 -43.43 -72.34 -68.19
CA ALA A 313 -42.32 -72.47 -67.24
C ALA A 313 -40.96 -72.21 -67.92
N GLY A 314 -40.81 -72.64 -69.18
CA GLY A 314 -39.63 -72.38 -70.00
C GLY A 314 -39.39 -70.89 -70.28
N ILE A 315 -40.43 -70.15 -70.67
CA ILE A 315 -40.38 -68.69 -70.88
C ILE A 315 -39.92 -67.99 -69.60
N SER A 316 -40.54 -68.33 -68.47
CA SER A 316 -40.18 -67.75 -67.16
C SER A 316 -38.73 -68.07 -66.76
N ALA A 317 -38.26 -69.29 -67.05
CA ALA A 317 -36.88 -69.69 -66.78
C ALA A 317 -35.86 -68.90 -67.61
N VAL A 318 -36.14 -68.66 -68.89
CA VAL A 318 -35.28 -67.84 -69.77
C VAL A 318 -35.23 -66.39 -69.27
N GLN A 319 -36.39 -65.79 -68.95
CA GLN A 319 -36.45 -64.43 -68.41
C GLN A 319 -35.68 -64.28 -67.10
N THR A 320 -35.79 -65.28 -66.20
CA THR A 320 -35.05 -65.30 -64.93
C THR A 320 -33.55 -65.39 -65.17
N ALA A 321 -33.09 -66.26 -66.08
CA ALA A 321 -31.67 -66.38 -66.42
C ALA A 321 -31.11 -65.12 -67.09
N ASP A 322 -31.89 -64.46 -67.96
CA ASP A 322 -31.52 -63.18 -68.58
C ASP A 322 -31.37 -62.08 -67.53
N HIS A 323 -32.31 -62.00 -66.57
CA HIS A 323 -32.22 -61.03 -65.48
C HIS A 323 -30.99 -61.28 -64.59
N ALA A 324 -30.68 -62.54 -64.25
CA ALA A 324 -29.52 -62.91 -63.45
C ALA A 324 -28.19 -62.51 -64.14
N LEU A 325 -28.11 -62.65 -65.46
CA LEU A 325 -26.96 -62.18 -66.24
C LEU A 325 -26.85 -60.66 -66.20
N LYS A 326 -27.96 -59.93 -66.44
CA LYS A 326 -27.97 -58.46 -66.42
C LYS A 326 -27.52 -57.88 -65.08
N ILE A 327 -27.93 -58.47 -63.96
CA ILE A 327 -27.44 -58.10 -62.62
C ILE A 327 -25.92 -58.32 -62.51
N SER A 328 -25.42 -59.45 -63.02
CA SER A 328 -23.99 -59.78 -62.94
C SER A 328 -23.12 -58.81 -63.74
N VAL A 329 -23.62 -58.29 -64.86
CA VAL A 329 -22.91 -57.33 -65.71
C VAL A 329 -22.69 -55.99 -65.01
N VAL A 330 -23.68 -55.50 -64.25
CA VAL A 330 -23.54 -54.22 -63.52
C VAL A 330 -22.87 -54.36 -62.16
N GLY A 331 -22.76 -55.58 -61.63
CA GLY A 331 -22.25 -55.84 -60.27
C GLY A 331 -20.84 -55.32 -59.98
N LEU A 332 -19.94 -55.32 -60.97
CA LEU A 332 -18.60 -54.73 -60.80
C LEU A 332 -18.67 -53.20 -60.69
N SER A 333 -19.48 -52.55 -61.53
CA SER A 333 -19.69 -51.10 -61.51
C SER A 333 -20.27 -50.65 -60.16
N ASP A 334 -21.27 -51.38 -59.64
CA ASP A 334 -21.86 -51.10 -58.33
C ASP A 334 -20.87 -51.30 -57.18
N ALA A 335 -20.00 -52.32 -57.27
CA ALA A 335 -18.94 -52.54 -56.31
C ALA A 335 -17.90 -51.41 -56.31
N ILE A 336 -17.53 -50.91 -57.50
CA ILE A 336 -16.64 -49.75 -57.67
C ILE A 336 -17.27 -48.49 -57.05
N ASN A 337 -18.53 -48.20 -57.36
CA ASN A 337 -19.25 -47.06 -56.79
C ASN A 337 -19.33 -47.13 -55.26
N THR A 338 -19.61 -48.34 -54.72
CA THR A 338 -19.63 -48.58 -53.28
C THR A 338 -18.25 -48.35 -52.65
N ALA A 339 -17.18 -48.84 -53.27
CA ALA A 339 -15.81 -48.63 -52.79
C ALA A 339 -15.40 -47.15 -52.85
N GLN A 340 -15.80 -46.42 -53.90
CA GLN A 340 -15.57 -44.98 -54.02
C GLN A 340 -16.29 -44.20 -52.92
N ASN A 341 -17.55 -44.53 -52.65
CA ASN A 341 -18.31 -43.91 -51.56
C ASN A 341 -17.70 -44.21 -50.19
N ALA A 342 -17.19 -45.43 -49.98
CA ALA A 342 -16.48 -45.80 -48.77
C ALA A 342 -15.18 -45.00 -48.58
N LEU A 343 -14.40 -44.81 -49.66
CA LEU A 343 -13.20 -43.97 -49.63
C LEU A 343 -13.53 -42.50 -49.30
N ASN A 344 -14.52 -41.91 -49.97
CA ASN A 344 -14.95 -40.54 -49.70
C ASN A 344 -15.41 -40.39 -48.24
N SER A 345 -16.14 -41.37 -47.72
CA SER A 345 -16.61 -41.38 -46.34
C SER A 345 -15.46 -41.48 -45.34
N ALA A 346 -14.46 -42.34 -45.61
CA ALA A 346 -13.26 -42.47 -44.79
C ALA A 346 -12.41 -41.18 -44.76
N GLN A 347 -12.31 -40.49 -45.91
CA GLN A 347 -11.61 -39.20 -45.98
C GLN A 347 -12.33 -38.10 -45.19
N ILE A 348 -13.66 -38.02 -45.28
CA ILE A 348 -14.46 -37.03 -44.55
C ILE A 348 -14.42 -37.29 -43.05
N SER A 349 -14.67 -38.54 -42.63
CA SER A 349 -14.63 -38.92 -41.21
C SER A 349 -13.23 -38.72 -40.62
N GLY A 350 -12.18 -39.06 -41.38
CA GLY A 350 -10.81 -38.86 -40.97
C GLY A 350 -10.43 -37.39 -40.79
N ARG A 351 -10.86 -36.51 -41.71
CA ARG A 351 -10.69 -35.05 -41.55
C ARG A 351 -11.38 -34.53 -40.29
N GLN A 352 -12.60 -34.99 -40.01
CA GLN A 352 -13.34 -34.59 -38.81
C GLN A 352 -12.67 -35.07 -37.52
N GLN A 353 -12.18 -36.31 -37.50
CA GLN A 353 -11.43 -36.86 -36.36
C GLN A 353 -10.14 -36.09 -36.10
N LEU A 354 -9.35 -35.80 -37.15
CA LEU A 354 -8.13 -34.99 -37.05
C LEU A 354 -8.40 -33.57 -36.56
N ALA A 355 -9.43 -32.90 -37.09
CA ALA A 355 -9.82 -31.56 -36.64
C ALA A 355 -10.22 -31.56 -35.15
N SER A 356 -10.94 -32.59 -34.71
CA SER A 356 -11.37 -32.73 -33.32
C SER A 356 -10.18 -33.02 -32.39
N ALA A 357 -9.24 -33.87 -32.81
CA ALA A 357 -8.02 -34.15 -32.07
C ALA A 357 -7.11 -32.91 -31.99
N GLN A 358 -6.95 -32.18 -33.09
CA GLN A 358 -6.20 -30.93 -33.14
C GLN A 358 -6.79 -29.88 -32.18
N SER A 359 -8.12 -29.73 -32.16
CA SER A 359 -8.80 -28.83 -31.23
C SER A 359 -8.52 -29.18 -29.75
N ARG A 360 -8.44 -30.47 -29.41
CA ARG A 360 -8.03 -30.91 -28.06
C ARG A 360 -6.59 -30.52 -27.72
N VAL A 361 -5.67 -30.62 -28.68
CA VAL A 361 -4.27 -30.17 -28.52
C VAL A 361 -4.22 -28.67 -28.26
N ASP A 362 -4.90 -27.87 -29.08
CA ASP A 362 -4.89 -26.41 -28.95
C ASP A 362 -5.52 -25.96 -27.62
N THR A 363 -6.65 -26.52 -27.24
CA THR A 363 -7.30 -26.22 -25.95
C THR A 363 -6.42 -26.59 -24.76
N SER A 364 -5.74 -27.75 -24.81
CA SER A 364 -4.84 -28.19 -23.74
C SER A 364 -3.57 -27.33 -23.66
N ARG A 365 -3.06 -26.86 -24.81
CA ARG A 365 -1.93 -25.92 -24.87
C ARG A 365 -2.30 -24.60 -24.20
N GLU A 366 -3.46 -24.04 -24.53
CA GLU A 366 -3.95 -22.79 -23.95
C GLU A 366 -4.19 -22.91 -22.44
N ALA A 367 -4.79 -24.02 -21.99
CA ALA A 367 -4.94 -24.31 -20.57
C ALA A 367 -3.58 -24.39 -19.84
N GLY A 368 -2.56 -24.98 -20.49
CA GLY A 368 -1.19 -25.01 -20.00
C GLY A 368 -0.56 -23.62 -19.85
N ASP A 369 -0.72 -22.75 -20.85
CA ASP A 369 -0.22 -21.37 -20.82
C ASP A 369 -0.90 -20.55 -19.71
N VAL A 370 -2.22 -20.69 -19.54
CA VAL A 370 -2.95 -20.04 -18.44
C VAL A 370 -2.44 -20.52 -17.08
N ALA A 371 -2.27 -21.82 -16.89
CA ALA A 371 -1.76 -22.38 -15.63
C ALA A 371 -0.32 -21.91 -15.33
N GLN A 372 0.54 -21.83 -16.35
CA GLN A 372 1.90 -21.31 -16.20
C GLN A 372 1.91 -19.81 -15.85
N LYS A 373 1.07 -19.00 -16.50
CA LYS A 373 0.93 -17.56 -16.18
C LYS A 373 0.42 -17.34 -14.76
N GLN A 374 -0.52 -18.17 -14.30
CA GLN A 374 -1.01 -18.12 -12.91
C GLN A 374 0.10 -18.49 -11.92
N LEU A 375 0.87 -19.54 -12.20
CA LEU A 375 2.01 -19.93 -11.38
C LEU A 375 3.08 -18.81 -11.33
N ALA A 376 3.40 -18.21 -12.48
CA ALA A 376 4.34 -17.09 -12.56
C ALA A 376 3.87 -15.90 -11.72
N ARG A 377 2.58 -15.56 -11.78
CA ARG A 377 1.99 -14.48 -10.97
C ARG A 377 2.14 -14.73 -9.47
N ILE A 378 1.98 -15.98 -9.03
CA ILE A 378 2.10 -16.38 -7.62
C ILE A 378 3.56 -16.47 -7.16
N LYS A 379 4.49 -16.86 -8.04
CA LYS A 379 5.94 -16.86 -7.77
C LYS A 379 6.57 -15.47 -7.78
N THR A 380 5.93 -14.50 -8.43
CA THR A 380 6.46 -13.14 -8.50
C THR A 380 6.34 -12.48 -7.13
N SER A 381 7.44 -11.90 -6.66
CA SER A 381 7.47 -11.15 -5.41
C SER A 381 6.52 -9.95 -5.45
N ALA A 382 6.13 -9.44 -4.29
CA ALA A 382 5.32 -8.23 -4.19
C ALA A 382 5.93 -7.08 -4.98
N ARG A 383 5.06 -6.31 -5.64
CA ARG A 383 5.48 -5.17 -6.47
C ARG A 383 6.22 -4.14 -5.60
N ILE A 384 7.25 -3.51 -6.17
CA ILE A 384 8.10 -2.56 -5.43
C ILE A 384 7.27 -1.41 -4.87
N GLU A 385 6.24 -0.97 -5.62
CA GLU A 385 5.31 0.08 -5.23
C GLU A 385 4.47 -0.31 -4.01
N ASP A 386 3.98 -1.55 -3.95
CA ASP A 386 3.21 -2.06 -2.81
C ASP A 386 4.10 -2.15 -1.56
N VAL A 387 5.35 -2.60 -1.73
CA VAL A 387 6.33 -2.66 -0.63
C VAL A 387 6.69 -1.26 -0.15
N ALA A 388 6.87 -0.30 -1.05
CA ALA A 388 7.15 1.10 -0.72
C ALA A 388 5.98 1.73 0.06
N LEU A 389 4.74 1.51 -0.37
CA LEU A 389 3.54 1.95 0.32
C LEU A 389 3.47 1.37 1.74
N SER A 390 3.68 0.05 1.89
CA SER A 390 3.64 -0.61 3.20
C SER A 390 4.78 -0.16 4.12
N LYS A 391 5.98 0.08 3.60
CA LYS A 391 7.09 0.69 4.36
C LYS A 391 6.74 2.11 4.82
N ALA A 392 6.11 2.92 3.98
CA ALA A 392 5.65 4.26 4.36
C ALA A 392 4.61 4.20 5.49
N GLN A 393 3.68 3.22 5.45
CA GLN A 393 2.72 3.00 6.54
C GLN A 393 3.41 2.61 7.86
N VAL A 394 4.44 1.75 7.81
CA VAL A 394 5.25 1.43 9.00
C VAL A 394 5.92 2.70 9.53
N SER A 395 6.59 3.47 8.67
CA SER A 395 7.26 4.72 9.06
C SER A 395 6.29 5.73 9.68
N GLN A 396 5.08 5.88 9.13
CA GLN A 396 4.02 6.72 9.69
C GLN A 396 3.57 6.24 11.08
N ALA A 397 3.39 4.93 11.26
CA ALA A 397 3.00 4.36 12.54
C ALA A 397 4.12 4.49 13.60
N GLU A 398 5.39 4.38 13.19
CA GLU A 398 6.56 4.64 14.04
C GLU A 398 6.60 6.10 14.49
N ALA A 399 6.44 7.05 13.56
CA ALA A 399 6.40 8.47 13.89
C ALA A 399 5.26 8.82 14.88
N ASN A 400 4.10 8.19 14.70
CA ASN A 400 2.98 8.36 15.64
C ASN A 400 3.31 7.79 17.02
N LEU A 401 3.99 6.64 17.10
CA LEU A 401 4.41 6.05 18.37
C LEU A 401 5.42 6.96 19.09
N ASP A 402 6.38 7.50 18.34
CA ASP A 402 7.40 8.41 18.89
C ASP A 402 6.78 9.72 19.38
N LEU A 403 5.76 10.23 18.69
CA LEU A 403 4.98 11.39 19.16
C LEU A 403 4.31 11.10 20.51
N ILE A 404 3.61 9.97 20.66
CA ILE A 404 2.95 9.63 21.93
C ILE A 404 3.99 9.36 23.03
N LYS A 405 5.11 8.69 22.73
CA LYS A 405 6.21 8.51 23.68
C LYS A 405 6.76 9.85 24.17
N LYS A 406 6.91 10.83 23.26
CA LYS A 406 7.33 12.17 23.64
C LYS A 406 6.30 12.85 24.54
N GLN A 407 5.01 12.76 24.22
CA GLN A 407 3.95 13.30 25.09
C GLN A 407 3.93 12.64 26.49
N VAL A 408 4.22 11.34 26.58
CA VAL A 408 4.38 10.63 27.86
C VAL A 408 5.60 11.16 28.62
N ALA A 409 6.74 11.35 27.95
CA ALA A 409 7.95 11.90 28.57
C ALA A 409 7.75 13.35 29.04
N ASP A 410 7.04 14.15 28.25
CA ASP A 410 6.68 15.54 28.55
C ASP A 410 5.78 15.66 29.80
N ASN A 411 5.08 14.59 30.19
CA ASN A 411 4.26 14.54 31.42
C ASN A 411 5.08 14.24 32.69
N ILE A 412 6.41 14.14 32.58
CA ILE A 412 7.31 13.85 33.68
C ILE A 412 8.33 14.99 33.81
N ILE A 413 8.41 15.59 35.00
CA ILE A 413 9.50 16.51 35.33
C ILE A 413 10.58 15.74 36.07
N LEU A 414 11.75 15.68 35.44
CA LEU A 414 12.99 15.21 36.05
C LEU A 414 13.88 16.39 36.41
N ALA A 415 14.73 16.22 37.43
CA ALA A 415 15.74 17.19 37.77
C ALA A 415 16.83 17.28 36.68
N PRO A 416 17.08 18.43 36.04
CA PRO A 416 18.10 18.54 34.99
C PRO A 416 19.54 18.45 35.54
N MET A 417 19.71 18.72 36.84
CA MET A 417 20.96 18.65 37.58
C MET A 417 20.68 18.52 39.08
N ASP A 418 21.74 18.35 39.87
CA ASP A 418 21.67 18.31 41.32
C ASP A 418 21.24 19.69 41.88
N GLY A 419 20.43 19.70 42.94
CA GLY A 419 19.94 20.95 43.54
C GLY A 419 18.99 20.73 44.72
N GLN A 420 18.45 21.81 45.28
CA GLN A 420 17.49 21.78 46.38
C GLN A 420 16.13 22.35 45.96
N ILE A 421 15.04 21.69 46.34
CA ILE A 421 13.69 22.18 46.04
C ILE A 421 13.33 23.36 46.95
N THR A 422 13.08 24.54 46.38
CA THR A 422 12.73 25.75 47.13
C THR A 422 11.23 25.97 47.21
N LYS A 423 10.50 25.60 46.15
CA LYS A 423 9.06 25.80 46.09
C LYS A 423 8.40 24.74 45.23
N ILE A 424 7.26 24.24 45.69
CA ILE A 424 6.33 23.43 44.90
C ILE A 424 5.01 24.17 44.88
N ASN A 425 4.49 24.43 43.69
CA ASN A 425 3.42 25.40 43.49
C ASN A 425 2.04 24.78 43.28
N TYR A 426 1.96 23.46 43.13
CA TYR A 426 0.73 22.70 42.89
C TYR A 426 0.64 21.51 43.84
N GLU A 427 -0.59 21.13 44.17
CA GLU A 427 -0.87 19.94 44.98
C GLU A 427 -1.38 18.75 44.15
N ILE A 428 -1.23 17.54 44.70
CA ILE A 428 -1.71 16.32 44.04
C ILE A 428 -3.21 16.46 43.78
N GLY A 429 -3.62 16.24 42.53
CA GLY A 429 -4.99 16.37 42.08
C GLY A 429 -5.36 17.74 41.50
N GLU A 430 -4.51 18.74 41.64
CA GLU A 430 -4.68 20.08 41.06
C GLU A 430 -4.37 20.08 39.55
N GLN A 431 -5.00 20.99 38.81
CA GLN A 431 -4.73 21.19 37.39
C GLN A 431 -3.56 22.15 37.19
N VAL A 432 -2.47 21.63 36.61
CA VAL A 432 -1.25 22.36 36.32
C VAL A 432 -1.40 23.13 35.01
N ASN A 433 -0.96 24.40 35.00
CA ASN A 433 -0.91 25.23 33.81
C ASN A 433 0.50 25.85 33.66
N SER A 434 0.83 26.37 32.47
CA SER A 434 2.17 26.89 32.19
C SER A 434 2.44 28.29 32.77
N ALA A 435 1.49 28.90 33.49
CA ALA A 435 1.64 30.26 34.01
C ALA A 435 2.45 30.33 35.31
N LYS A 436 2.56 29.20 36.04
CA LYS A 436 3.26 29.10 37.31
C LYS A 436 4.20 27.90 37.28
N ALA A 437 5.47 28.12 37.62
CA ALA A 437 6.47 27.07 37.79
C ALA A 437 5.91 25.89 38.60
N VAL A 438 6.06 24.63 38.21
CA VAL A 438 5.57 23.50 39.03
C VAL A 438 6.47 23.27 40.23
N VAL A 439 7.77 23.19 39.93
CA VAL A 439 8.84 23.01 40.90
C VAL A 439 9.89 24.09 40.64
N VAL A 440 10.28 24.81 41.69
CA VAL A 440 11.40 25.74 41.68
C VAL A 440 12.55 25.08 42.42
N MET A 441 13.72 25.06 41.80
CA MET A 441 14.92 24.43 42.34
C MET A 441 16.07 25.44 42.39
N LEU A 442 16.79 25.42 43.51
CA LEU A 442 18.06 26.12 43.68
C LEU A 442 19.21 25.18 43.28
N THR A 443 20.02 25.62 42.32
CA THR A 443 21.13 24.80 41.79
C THR A 443 22.45 25.02 42.53
N GLU A 444 22.64 26.22 43.09
CA GLU A 444 23.83 26.61 43.84
C GLU A 444 23.42 27.50 45.02
N ASN A 445 24.09 27.36 46.17
CA ASN A 445 23.82 28.16 47.37
C ASN A 445 24.44 29.57 47.28
N ASN A 446 24.30 30.22 46.12
CA ASN A 446 24.81 31.55 45.86
C ASN A 446 23.66 32.54 46.06
N PHE A 447 23.75 33.31 47.14
CA PHE A 447 22.82 34.39 47.44
C PHE A 447 23.43 35.74 47.08
N GLU A 448 22.60 36.64 46.57
CA GLU A 448 22.92 38.04 46.37
C GLU A 448 21.97 38.91 47.19
N VAL A 449 22.41 40.12 47.53
CA VAL A 449 21.58 41.11 48.19
C VAL A 449 21.22 42.17 47.16
N GLU A 450 19.92 42.35 46.92
CA GLU A 450 19.39 43.44 46.09
C GLU A 450 19.00 44.60 47.00
N VAL A 451 19.55 45.77 46.72
CA VAL A 451 19.31 47.00 47.49
C VAL A 451 18.84 48.08 46.53
N ASP A 452 17.78 48.79 46.90
CA ASP A 452 17.28 49.91 46.13
C ASP A 452 17.92 51.20 46.67
N ILE A 453 18.78 51.85 45.88
CA ILE A 453 19.51 53.06 46.28
C ILE A 453 18.88 54.29 45.62
N SER A 454 18.62 55.34 46.40
CA SER A 454 18.03 56.58 45.90
C SER A 454 18.88 57.28 44.82
N GLU A 455 18.23 58.02 43.90
CA GLU A 455 18.89 58.80 42.85
C GLU A 455 19.97 59.77 43.38
N SER A 456 19.78 60.32 44.58
CA SER A 456 20.75 61.22 45.21
C SER A 456 22.06 60.55 45.66
N ASP A 457 22.02 59.25 45.92
CA ASP A 457 23.16 58.50 46.46
C ASP A 457 23.79 57.53 45.45
N ILE A 458 23.05 57.09 44.44
CA ILE A 458 23.55 56.16 43.43
C ILE A 458 24.79 56.69 42.69
N PHE A 459 24.89 58.01 42.48
CA PHE A 459 26.06 58.64 41.85
C PHE A 459 27.38 58.38 42.62
N LYS A 460 27.29 58.18 43.95
CA LYS A 460 28.45 57.91 44.81
C LYS A 460 28.84 56.43 44.77
N VAL A 461 27.91 55.54 44.42
CA VAL A 461 28.13 54.09 44.43
C VAL A 461 28.77 53.65 43.11
N LYS A 462 29.80 52.81 43.21
CA LYS A 462 30.52 52.24 42.08
C LYS A 462 30.59 50.73 42.24
N VAL A 463 30.69 50.05 41.10
CA VAL A 463 31.04 48.63 41.07
C VAL A 463 32.37 48.43 41.79
N ASN A 464 32.46 47.36 42.57
CA ASN A 464 33.57 46.97 43.43
C ASN A 464 33.72 47.77 44.74
N ASN A 465 32.74 48.61 45.10
CA ASN A 465 32.69 49.19 46.44
C ASN A 465 32.52 48.08 47.50
N SER A 466 33.26 48.22 48.61
CA SER A 466 33.16 47.31 49.75
C SER A 466 31.86 47.58 50.51
N VAL A 467 31.19 46.50 50.89
CA VAL A 467 29.89 46.54 51.55
C VAL A 467 29.95 45.74 52.84
N ALA A 468 29.45 46.32 53.92
CA ALA A 468 29.12 45.57 55.13
C ALA A 468 27.60 45.33 55.15
N VAL A 469 27.21 44.07 55.28
CA VAL A 469 25.81 43.62 55.33
C VAL A 469 25.52 43.04 56.71
N THR A 470 24.40 43.44 57.32
CA THR A 470 23.85 42.77 58.51
C THR A 470 22.44 42.31 58.20
N PHE A 471 22.03 41.17 58.74
CA PHE A 471 20.65 40.68 58.60
C PHE A 471 19.96 40.77 59.94
N ASP A 472 18.71 41.23 59.95
CA ASP A 472 17.91 41.35 61.17
C ASP A 472 17.81 40.01 61.92
N ALA A 473 17.79 38.90 61.18
CA ALA A 473 17.72 37.55 61.72
C ALA A 473 18.95 37.12 62.55
N PHE A 474 20.12 37.75 62.36
CA PHE A 474 21.37 37.40 63.06
C PHE A 474 21.82 38.44 64.09
N GLY A 475 21.09 39.56 64.24
CA GLY A 475 21.43 40.67 65.13
C GLY A 475 22.62 41.52 64.67
N GLU A 476 22.82 42.69 65.30
CA GLU A 476 23.82 43.70 64.88
C GLU A 476 25.29 43.26 65.03
N ASN A 477 25.53 42.18 65.78
CA ASN A 477 26.89 41.70 66.09
C ASN A 477 27.51 40.85 64.97
N ARG A 478 26.71 40.33 64.02
CA ARG A 478 27.21 39.50 62.91
C ARG A 478 27.19 40.30 61.61
N LYS A 479 28.38 40.75 61.18
CA LYS A 479 28.59 41.50 59.93
C LYS A 479 29.14 40.58 58.86
N PHE A 480 28.54 40.65 57.68
CA PHE A 480 28.94 39.95 56.48
C PHE A 480 29.60 40.94 55.53
N GLN A 481 30.66 40.53 54.86
CA GLN A 481 31.36 41.34 53.88
C GLN A 481 30.87 41.00 52.48
N GLY A 482 30.64 42.03 51.68
CA GLY A 482 30.26 41.88 50.30
C GLY A 482 30.87 42.96 49.42
N VAL A 483 30.67 42.81 48.11
CA VAL A 483 31.07 43.79 47.12
C VAL A 483 29.90 44.09 46.20
N VAL A 484 29.75 45.37 45.84
CA VAL A 484 28.84 45.77 44.76
C VAL A 484 29.38 45.17 43.48
N TYR A 485 28.67 44.22 42.87
CA TYR A 485 29.14 43.59 41.63
C TYR A 485 28.39 44.08 40.40
N PHE A 486 27.17 44.57 40.57
CA PHE A 486 26.35 45.07 39.48
C PHE A 486 25.41 46.19 39.95
N ILE A 487 25.20 47.18 39.10
CA ILE A 487 24.26 48.29 39.31
C ILE A 487 23.34 48.27 38.09
N GLU A 488 22.04 48.14 38.30
CA GLU A 488 21.08 48.16 37.21
C GLU A 488 21.01 49.55 36.59
N PRO A 489 21.14 49.68 35.25
CA PRO A 489 21.06 50.98 34.59
C PRO A 489 19.63 51.53 34.57
N ALA A 490 18.62 50.68 34.75
CA ALA A 490 17.21 51.07 34.78
C ALA A 490 16.79 51.51 36.18
N SER A 491 16.06 52.62 36.26
CA SER A 491 15.45 53.07 37.51
C SER A 491 14.16 52.31 37.82
N THR A 492 13.90 52.09 39.10
CA THR A 492 12.61 51.61 39.62
C THR A 492 11.96 52.72 40.45
N ALA A 493 10.71 53.08 40.13
CA ALA A 493 9.95 54.04 40.92
C ALA A 493 9.20 53.33 42.03
N ILE A 494 9.48 53.68 43.28
CA ILE A 494 8.77 53.15 44.45
C ILE A 494 8.14 54.35 45.16
N GLN A 495 6.79 54.43 45.16
CA GLN A 495 6.04 55.53 45.76
C GLN A 495 6.50 56.93 45.28
N ASP A 496 6.61 57.11 43.95
CA ASP A 496 7.05 58.35 43.28
C ASP A 496 8.49 58.80 43.59
N VAL A 497 9.31 57.96 44.23
CA VAL A 497 10.74 58.18 44.43
C VAL A 497 11.54 57.23 43.54
N ILE A 498 12.57 57.77 42.86
CA ILE A 498 13.41 57.05 41.91
C ILE A 498 14.54 56.33 42.66
N TYR A 499 14.59 55.00 42.49
CA TYR A 499 15.64 54.14 43.00
C TYR A 499 16.38 53.44 41.86
N TYR A 500 17.63 53.07 42.12
CA TYR A 500 18.44 52.22 41.26
C TYR A 500 18.81 50.96 42.04
N LYS A 501 18.55 49.81 41.42
CA LYS A 501 18.81 48.53 42.05
C LYS A 501 20.29 48.19 41.98
N VAL A 502 20.89 47.95 43.13
CA VAL A 502 22.29 47.55 43.28
C VAL A 502 22.35 46.12 43.79
N LYS A 503 23.13 45.29 43.10
CA LYS A 503 23.34 43.88 43.44
C LYS A 503 24.69 43.67 44.09
N ILE A 504 24.64 43.01 45.24
CA ILE A 504 25.78 42.84 46.12
C ILE A 504 26.02 41.35 46.29
N ARG A 505 27.26 40.93 46.04
CA ARG A 505 27.70 39.56 46.23
C ARG A 505 28.42 39.47 47.57
N LEU A 506 27.99 38.55 48.42
CA LEU A 506 28.66 38.25 49.68
C LEU A 506 29.97 37.51 49.39
N THR A 507 31.03 37.89 50.10
CA THR A 507 32.40 37.38 49.91
C THR A 507 32.92 36.56 51.09
N ASP A 508 32.11 36.37 52.12
CA ASP A 508 32.47 35.52 53.27
C ASP A 508 32.54 34.03 52.89
N ASP A 509 33.11 33.22 53.80
CA ASP A 509 33.28 31.77 53.60
C ASP A 509 31.92 31.07 53.38
N PRO A 510 31.79 30.15 52.40
CA PRO A 510 30.57 29.38 52.13
C PRO A 510 29.91 28.75 53.37
N THR A 511 30.69 28.35 54.37
CA THR A 511 30.17 27.79 55.63
C THR A 511 29.43 28.82 56.48
N THR A 512 29.85 30.08 56.43
CA THR A 512 29.21 31.19 57.15
C THR A 512 27.97 31.73 56.44
N LEU A 513 27.89 31.51 55.12
CA LEU A 513 26.76 31.89 54.27
C LEU A 513 25.65 30.82 54.24
N ALA A 514 25.89 29.62 54.76
CA ALA A 514 24.94 28.49 54.73
C ALA A 514 23.61 28.76 55.46
N ASP A 515 23.62 29.64 56.47
CA ASP A 515 22.41 29.98 57.25
C ASP A 515 21.52 31.04 56.59
N ILE A 516 22.03 31.71 55.54
CA ILE A 516 21.31 32.76 54.83
C ILE A 516 20.20 32.11 53.99
N LYS A 517 19.01 32.73 54.01
CA LYS A 517 17.86 32.27 53.21
C LYS A 517 17.39 33.39 52.29
N SER A 518 16.93 32.99 51.10
CA SER A 518 16.23 33.90 50.18
C SER A 518 15.05 34.57 50.88
N GLY A 519 14.88 35.87 50.67
CA GLY A 519 13.82 36.69 51.28
C GLY A 519 14.17 37.35 52.62
N MET A 520 15.37 37.14 53.18
CA MET A 520 15.82 37.87 54.38
C MET A 520 16.01 39.36 54.09
N THR A 521 15.67 40.21 55.06
CA THR A 521 15.98 41.65 55.04
C THR A 521 17.44 41.87 55.42
N ALA A 522 18.13 42.71 54.65
CA ALA A 522 19.55 42.98 54.79
C ALA A 522 19.78 44.49 54.94
N ASN A 523 20.39 44.93 56.03
CA ASN A 523 20.87 46.30 56.17
C ASN A 523 22.26 46.38 55.54
N VAL A 524 22.42 47.32 54.62
CA VAL A 524 23.59 47.39 53.75
C VAL A 524 24.27 48.73 53.92
N VAL A 525 25.54 48.71 54.32
CA VAL A 525 26.40 49.88 54.41
C VAL A 525 27.48 49.78 53.35
N ILE A 526 27.31 50.55 52.27
CA ILE A 526 28.24 50.61 51.14
C ILE A 526 29.27 51.69 51.42
N THR A 527 30.55 51.35 51.45
CA THR A 527 31.62 52.35 51.53
C THR A 527 31.92 52.86 50.12
N THR A 528 31.54 54.11 49.83
CA THR A 528 31.67 54.72 48.50
C THR A 528 33.02 55.35 48.25
N ASN A 529 33.64 55.88 49.30
CA ASN A 529 34.97 56.47 49.25
C ASN A 529 35.61 56.44 50.65
N SER A 530 36.93 56.35 50.71
CA SER A 530 37.69 56.34 51.96
C SER A 530 39.04 57.00 51.74
N LYS A 531 39.42 57.89 52.65
CA LYS A 531 40.75 58.51 52.64
C LYS A 531 41.38 58.44 54.02
N ASP A 532 42.58 57.88 54.08
CA ASP A 532 43.33 57.74 55.31
C ASP A 532 44.22 58.96 55.57
N ASN A 533 44.50 59.25 56.85
CA ASN A 533 45.43 60.27 57.29
C ASN A 533 45.11 61.72 56.88
N VAL A 534 43.81 62.07 56.85
CA VAL A 534 43.35 63.41 56.47
C VAL A 534 42.98 64.26 57.67
N LEU A 535 43.20 65.58 57.58
CA LEU A 535 42.68 66.53 58.55
C LEU A 535 41.20 66.76 58.23
N ALA A 536 40.32 66.36 59.14
CA ALA A 536 38.88 66.53 58.97
C ALA A 536 38.35 67.59 59.94
N ALA A 537 37.55 68.51 59.42
CA ALA A 537 36.82 69.48 60.23
C ALA A 537 35.31 69.28 60.07
N PRO A 538 34.50 69.55 61.10
CA PRO A 538 33.05 69.61 60.93
C PRO A 538 32.68 70.61 59.82
N SER A 539 31.70 70.30 58.99
CA SER A 539 31.27 71.16 57.86
C SER A 539 30.97 72.59 58.29
N ARG A 540 30.39 72.77 59.48
CA ARG A 540 30.11 74.07 60.11
C ARG A 540 31.35 74.93 60.41
N ALA A 541 32.53 74.33 60.45
CA ALA A 541 33.81 75.01 60.71
C ALA A 541 34.37 75.69 59.45
N ILE A 542 33.85 75.30 58.27
CA ILE A 542 34.28 75.80 56.98
C ILE A 542 33.38 76.98 56.61
N LEU A 543 33.97 78.16 56.52
CA LEU A 543 33.28 79.40 56.17
C LEU A 543 33.66 79.81 54.75
N GLU A 544 32.79 80.56 54.09
CA GLU A 544 33.00 81.05 52.73
C GLU A 544 32.91 82.57 52.71
N LYS A 545 33.91 83.24 52.11
CA LYS A 545 33.94 84.70 51.95
C LYS A 545 33.61 85.02 50.50
N THR A 546 32.64 85.91 50.28
CA THR A 546 32.11 86.22 48.95
C THR A 546 33.24 86.68 48.01
N GLY A 547 33.66 85.81 47.09
CA GLY A 547 34.71 86.08 46.09
C GLY A 547 36.11 85.48 46.35
N ASP A 548 36.44 85.06 47.58
CA ASP A 548 37.82 84.69 48.00
C ASP A 548 37.98 83.22 48.46
N GLY A 549 37.01 82.35 48.17
CA GLY A 549 37.10 80.91 48.47
C GLY A 549 36.74 80.52 49.91
N LYS A 550 36.93 79.23 50.23
CA LYS A 550 36.62 78.65 51.54
C LYS A 550 37.81 78.81 52.50
N PHE A 551 37.52 79.04 53.76
CA PHE A 551 38.54 79.20 54.81
C PHE A 551 38.07 78.61 56.13
N VAL A 552 39.01 78.28 57.00
CA VAL A 552 38.73 77.95 58.41
C VAL A 552 39.40 78.97 59.31
N ARG A 553 38.82 79.18 60.48
CA ARG A 553 39.38 80.09 61.49
C ARG A 553 40.16 79.27 62.51
N VAL A 554 41.45 79.55 62.67
CA VAL A 554 42.30 78.89 63.67
C VAL A 554 42.63 79.85 64.79
N LEU A 555 42.51 79.38 66.02
CA LEU A 555 42.88 80.15 67.21
C LEU A 555 44.36 79.90 67.57
N ARG A 556 45.22 80.91 67.38
CA ARG A 556 46.66 80.84 67.69
C ARG A 556 46.98 81.43 69.08
N ALA A 557 48.20 81.20 69.59
CA ALA A 557 48.65 81.64 70.90
C ALA A 557 48.46 83.17 71.10
N LYS A 558 47.98 83.59 72.29
CA LYS A 558 47.51 84.95 72.65
C LYS A 558 46.15 85.39 72.06
N ASN A 559 45.25 84.45 71.77
CA ASN A 559 43.86 84.73 71.39
C ASN A 559 43.73 85.50 70.06
N GLN A 560 44.69 85.32 69.16
CA GLN A 560 44.66 85.88 67.79
C GLN A 560 44.00 84.87 66.86
N LEU A 561 43.07 85.37 66.05
CA LEU A 561 42.26 84.58 65.15
C LEU A 561 42.83 84.72 63.73
N GLU A 562 43.25 83.61 63.15
CA GLU A 562 43.85 83.55 61.82
C GLU A 562 42.86 82.90 60.85
N GLU A 563 42.54 83.60 59.76
CA GLU A 563 41.72 83.04 58.68
C GLU A 563 42.65 82.31 57.71
N ILE A 564 42.59 80.98 57.71
CA ILE A 564 43.42 80.14 56.86
C ILE A 564 42.57 79.67 55.67
N PRO A 565 42.94 80.02 54.43
CA PRO A 565 42.26 79.51 53.25
C PRO A 565 42.43 78.00 53.15
N VAL A 566 41.36 77.29 52.80
CA VAL A 566 41.32 75.83 52.71
C VAL A 566 40.63 75.37 51.45
N THR A 567 41.10 74.24 50.92
CA THR A 567 40.37 73.49 49.90
C THR A 567 39.65 72.34 50.59
N VAL A 568 38.36 72.18 50.32
CA VAL A 568 37.58 71.06 50.86
C VAL A 568 37.74 69.83 49.97
N GLY A 569 38.02 68.70 50.61
CA GLY A 569 38.17 67.40 49.96
C GLY A 569 36.94 66.52 50.14
N LEU A 570 37.16 65.25 50.47
CA LEU A 570 36.09 64.27 50.69
C LEU A 570 35.14 64.72 51.82
N SER A 571 33.83 64.71 51.55
CA SER A 571 32.80 64.79 52.59
C SER A 571 32.51 63.39 53.13
N GLY A 572 32.95 63.12 54.36
CA GLY A 572 32.73 61.85 55.03
C GLY A 572 31.49 61.86 55.91
N ASN A 573 31.38 60.80 56.72
CA ASN A 573 30.27 60.59 57.64
C ASN A 573 30.24 61.65 58.77
N GLU A 574 29.09 61.75 59.45
CA GLU A 574 28.88 62.64 60.62
C GLU A 574 29.12 64.14 60.34
N GLY A 575 29.01 64.55 59.08
CA GLY A 575 29.20 65.95 58.67
C GLY A 575 30.65 66.43 58.72
N MET A 576 31.61 65.51 58.76
CA MET A 576 33.05 65.80 58.71
C MET A 576 33.50 65.94 57.24
N ILE A 577 34.25 67.00 56.95
CA ILE A 577 34.78 67.30 55.64
C ILE A 577 36.31 67.36 55.73
N GLU A 578 36.99 66.75 54.77
CA GLU A 578 38.44 66.89 54.63
C GLU A 578 38.82 68.35 54.34
N VAL A 579 39.79 68.87 55.08
CA VAL A 579 40.31 70.23 54.94
C VAL A 579 41.78 70.16 54.56
N ILE A 580 42.11 70.70 53.38
CA ILE A 580 43.47 70.69 52.82
C ILE A 580 44.00 72.13 52.83
N SER A 581 45.08 72.35 53.58
CA SER A 581 45.84 73.60 53.57
C SER A 581 47.24 73.36 54.12
N ASP A 582 48.24 73.98 53.51
CA ASP A 582 49.65 73.89 53.94
C ASP A 582 49.90 74.59 55.29
N GLN A 583 48.95 75.42 55.72
CA GLN A 583 49.02 76.23 56.93
C GLN A 583 48.32 75.57 58.13
N LEU A 584 47.64 74.42 57.91
CA LEU A 584 46.97 73.66 58.96
C LEU A 584 47.81 72.48 59.43
N LYS A 585 47.90 72.33 60.75
CA LYS A 585 48.57 71.19 61.40
C LYS A 585 47.60 70.45 62.30
N GLU A 586 47.91 69.18 62.54
CA GLU A 586 47.24 68.39 63.56
C GLU A 586 47.43 69.05 64.94
N GLY A 587 46.36 69.13 65.73
CA GLY A 587 46.31 69.90 66.98
C GLY A 587 45.85 71.36 66.83
N ASP A 588 45.69 71.87 65.60
CA ASP A 588 45.16 73.23 65.40
C ASP A 588 43.70 73.32 65.86
N ALA A 589 43.41 74.34 66.68
CA ALA A 589 42.09 74.59 67.25
C ALA A 589 41.23 75.38 66.25
N VAL A 590 40.44 74.67 65.44
CA VAL A 590 39.55 75.28 64.45
C VAL A 590 38.26 75.74 65.10
N VAL A 591 37.93 77.01 64.92
CA VAL A 591 36.73 77.64 65.47
C VAL A 591 35.50 77.12 64.71
N THR A 592 34.61 76.45 65.43
CA THR A 592 33.31 76.00 64.90
C THR A 592 32.18 76.97 65.24
N PHE A 593 32.35 77.80 66.28
CA PHE A 593 31.37 78.77 66.72
C PHE A 593 32.03 79.98 67.39
N VAL A 594 31.54 81.19 67.11
CA VAL A 594 32.00 82.46 67.72
C VAL A 594 30.86 83.07 68.53
N LYS A 595 31.03 83.24 69.84
CA LYS A 595 30.05 83.89 70.70
C LYS A 595 30.43 85.37 70.86
N LYS A 596 29.78 86.27 70.11
CA LYS A 596 29.95 87.73 70.30
C LYS A 596 29.27 88.14 71.62
N GLY A 597 30.05 88.59 72.60
CA GLY A 597 29.52 89.19 73.83
C GLY A 597 28.83 90.53 73.52
N GLN A 598 27.64 90.74 74.10
CA GLN A 598 26.98 92.04 74.14
C GLN A 598 27.51 92.88 75.29
#